data_AF-A0A6F8TLM7-F1
#
_entry.id   AF-A0A6F8TLM7-F1
#
_cell.length_a   1.000
_cell.length_b   1.000
_cell.length_c   1.000
_cell.angle_alpha   90.00
_cell.angle_beta   90.00
_cell.angle_gamma   90.00
#
_symmetry.space_group_name_H-M   'P 1'
#
loop_
_entity.id
_entity.type
_entity.pdbx_description
1 polymer ?
#
loop_
_entity_poly.entity_id
_entity_poly.type
_entity_poly.pdbx_seq_one_letter_code
_entity_poly.pdbx_strand_id
1 'polypeptide(L)' 'MLTTAQPERIGEGPFRERLEGLGIPTNPAPEVLWNFEKFLINKNGEVVARFAPNLTADDEQIVKAVEAELAK' A
#
# COMPACT_ATOMS: atom_id res chain seq x y z
N MET A 1 4.30 -13.64 -4.22
CA MET A 1 3.53 -12.93 -3.16
C MET A 1 3.22 -11.51 -3.63
N LEU A 2 2.14 -10.88 -3.17
CA LEU A 2 1.73 -9.53 -3.60
C LEU A 2 2.81 -8.47 -3.32
N THR A 3 3.50 -8.60 -2.19
CA THR A 3 4.63 -7.76 -1.78
C THR A 3 5.83 -7.84 -2.71
N THR A 4 6.08 -8.99 -3.34
CA THR A 4 7.14 -9.14 -4.34
C THR A 4 6.73 -8.55 -5.69
N ALA A 5 5.43 -8.64 -6.03
CA ALA A 5 4.91 -8.09 -7.28
C ALA A 5 4.90 -6.56 -7.29
N GLN A 6 4.67 -5.94 -6.12
CA GLN A 6 4.80 -4.49 -5.92
C GLN A 6 5.50 -4.20 -4.57
N PRO A 7 6.84 -4.02 -4.55
CA PRO A 7 7.60 -3.82 -3.32
C PRO A 7 7.39 -2.43 -2.70
N GLU A 8 7.15 -1.42 -3.53
CA GLU A 8 7.02 -0.04 -3.10
C GLU A 8 5.59 0.32 -2.71
N ARG A 9 5.44 1.20 -1.71
CA ARG A 9 4.15 1.61 -1.16
C ARG A 9 3.92 3.10 -1.37
N ILE A 10 2.71 3.45 -1.77
CA ILE A 10 2.25 4.83 -1.89
C ILE A 10 1.70 5.30 -0.54
N GLY A 11 2.08 6.50 -0.12
CA GLY A 11 1.47 7.21 1.01
C GLY A 11 1.94 6.80 2.41
N GLU A 12 3.10 6.14 2.56
CA GLU A 12 3.63 5.75 3.88
C GLU A 12 3.89 6.96 4.79
N GLY A 13 4.39 8.07 4.24
CA GLY A 13 4.72 9.24 5.05
C GLY A 13 5.58 8.87 6.27
N PRO A 14 5.36 9.49 7.45
CA PRO A 14 6.10 9.16 8.66
C PRO A 14 5.52 7.97 9.44
N PHE A 15 4.71 7.10 8.80
CA PHE A 15 3.93 6.09 9.51
C PHE A 15 4.82 5.01 10.16
N ARG A 16 5.90 4.60 9.48
CA ARG A 16 6.88 3.66 10.02
C ARG A 16 7.57 4.23 11.26
N GLU A 17 8.08 5.45 11.16
CA GLU A 17 8.75 6.15 12.26
C GLU A 17 7.83 6.32 13.46
N ARG A 18 6.52 6.56 13.24
CA ARG A 18 5.53 6.60 14.31
C ARG A 18 5.36 5.26 15.02
N LEU A 19 5.28 4.15 14.29
CA LEU A 19 5.17 2.81 14.90
C LEU A 19 6.43 2.46 15.69
N GLU A 20 7.60 2.70 15.11
CA GLU A 20 8.89 2.48 15.76
C GLU A 20 9.05 3.34 17.01
N GLY A 21 8.63 4.61 16.97
CA GLY A 21 8.63 5.51 18.13
C GLY A 21 7.67 5.08 19.25
N LEU A 22 6.66 4.27 18.94
CA LEU A 22 5.76 3.65 19.92
C LEU A 22 6.25 2.27 20.41
N GLY A 23 7.44 1.83 19.96
CA GLY A 23 7.98 0.51 20.29
C GLY A 23 7.25 -0.65 19.61
N ILE A 24 6.48 -0.35 18.55
CA ILE A 24 5.74 -1.36 17.78
C ILE A 24 6.67 -1.89 16.68
N PRO A 25 7.02 -3.19 16.69
CA PRO A 25 7.89 -3.75 15.67
C PRO A 25 7.18 -3.74 14.30
N THR A 26 7.92 -3.41 13.26
CA THR A 26 7.44 -3.44 11.87
C THR A 26 8.25 -4.41 11.05
N ASN A 27 7.65 -4.98 10.00
CA ASN A 27 8.38 -5.89 9.12
C ASN A 27 9.30 -5.09 8.16
N PRO A 28 10.46 -5.66 7.77
CA PRO A 28 11.35 -5.03 6.80
C PRO A 28 10.72 -5.03 5.40
N ALA A 29 11.02 -4.02 4.60
CA ALA A 29 10.63 -4.03 3.20
C ALA A 29 11.26 -5.23 2.45
N PRO A 30 10.53 -5.89 1.53
CA PRO A 30 9.22 -5.51 1.01
C PRO A 30 8.02 -6.14 1.73
N GLU A 31 8.20 -6.78 2.90
CA GLU A 31 7.10 -7.43 3.62
C GLU A 31 5.99 -6.44 4.02
N VAL A 32 4.83 -6.97 4.42
CA VAL A 32 3.69 -6.17 4.88
C VAL A 32 4.11 -5.35 6.09
N LEU A 33 4.05 -4.02 6.01
CA LEU A 33 4.49 -3.13 7.08
C LEU A 33 3.66 -3.34 8.36
N TRP A 34 2.33 -3.30 8.19
CA TRP A 34 1.35 -3.37 9.28
C TRP A 34 -0.04 -3.75 8.77
N ASN A 35 -0.97 -3.98 9.69
CA ASN A 35 -2.38 -4.26 9.39
C ASN A 35 -3.01 -3.18 8.52
N PHE A 36 -3.83 -3.58 7.55
CA PHE A 36 -4.54 -2.73 6.58
C PHE A 36 -3.68 -2.16 5.44
N GLU A 37 -2.57 -2.78 5.07
CA GLU A 37 -1.96 -2.49 3.77
C GLU A 37 -2.90 -2.88 2.61
N LYS A 38 -2.93 -2.11 1.52
CA LYS A 38 -3.84 -2.36 0.38
C LYS A 38 -3.07 -2.60 -0.91
N PHE A 39 -3.59 -3.47 -1.77
CA PHE A 39 -3.06 -3.77 -3.09
C PHE A 39 -4.16 -3.54 -4.13
N LEU A 40 -3.82 -2.87 -5.22
CA LEU A 40 -4.69 -2.74 -6.39
C LEU A 40 -4.27 -3.78 -7.43
N ILE A 41 -5.24 -4.59 -7.85
CA ILE A 41 -5.08 -5.60 -8.88
C ILE A 41 -5.95 -5.20 -10.07
N ASN A 42 -5.38 -5.16 -11.28
CA ASN A 42 -6.10 -4.76 -12.49
C ASN A 42 -6.96 -5.91 -13.09
N LYS A 43 -7.68 -5.62 -14.18
CA LYS A 43 -8.54 -6.59 -14.87
C LYS A 43 -7.83 -7.82 -15.44
N ASN A 44 -6.50 -7.75 -15.60
CA ASN A 44 -5.65 -8.86 -16.07
C ASN A 44 -5.07 -9.68 -14.91
N GLY A 45 -5.34 -9.33 -13.65
CA GLY A 45 -4.80 -9.99 -12.47
C GLY A 45 -3.40 -9.50 -12.06
N GLU A 46 -2.93 -8.39 -12.60
CA GLU A 46 -1.61 -7.83 -12.29
C GLU A 46 -1.69 -6.88 -11.08
N VAL A 47 -0.72 -6.95 -10.17
CA VAL A 47 -0.61 -6.01 -9.05
C VAL A 47 -0.02 -4.71 -9.58
N VAL A 48 -0.84 -3.65 -9.63
CA VAL A 48 -0.47 -2.37 -10.27
C VAL A 48 -0.12 -1.28 -9.27
N ALA A 49 -0.60 -1.39 -8.02
CA ALA A 49 -0.25 -0.45 -6.96
C ALA A 49 -0.34 -1.11 -5.57
N ARG A 50 0.39 -0.55 -4.61
CA ARG A 50 0.36 -0.92 -3.20
C ARG A 50 0.32 0.35 -2.35
N PHE A 51 -0.51 0.37 -1.32
CA PHE A 51 -0.82 1.54 -0.52
C PHE A 51 -0.53 1.30 0.94
N ALA A 52 -0.01 2.33 1.60
CA ALA A 52 0.36 2.26 2.99
C ALA A 52 -0.84 2.00 3.92
N PRO A 53 -0.61 1.40 5.10
CA PRO A 53 -1.68 1.02 6.00
C PRO A 53 -2.55 2.17 6.51
N ASN A 54 -1.96 3.35 6.65
CA ASN A 54 -2.58 4.56 7.18
C ASN A 54 -3.46 5.33 6.17
N LEU A 55 -3.47 4.95 4.89
CA LEU A 55 -4.43 5.51 3.94
C LEU A 55 -5.81 4.90 4.18
N THR A 56 -6.87 5.71 4.22
CA THR A 56 -8.23 5.20 4.26
C THR A 56 -8.57 4.52 2.93
N ALA A 57 -9.57 3.63 2.91
CA ALA A 57 -9.93 2.92 1.67
C ALA A 57 -10.48 3.85 0.58
N ASP A 58 -11.00 5.02 0.98
CA ASP A 58 -11.52 6.10 0.14
C ASP A 58 -10.51 7.25 -0.11
N ASP A 59 -9.25 7.08 0.29
CA ASP A 59 -8.20 8.07 0.03
C ASP A 59 -8.12 8.39 -1.47
N GLU A 60 -8.01 9.68 -1.81
CA GLU A 60 -7.99 10.13 -3.20
C GLU A 60 -6.90 9.44 -4.04
N GLN A 61 -5.77 9.04 -3.44
CA GLN A 61 -4.70 8.34 -4.16
C GLN A 61 -5.15 6.95 -4.61
N ILE A 62 -5.93 6.25 -3.77
CA ILE A 62 -6.50 4.94 -4.12
C ILE A 62 -7.56 5.12 -5.19
N VAL A 63 -8.49 6.05 -4.99
CA VAL A 63 -9.57 6.33 -5.95
C VAL A 63 -8.99 6.69 -7.32
N LYS A 64 -8.03 7.63 -7.39
CA LYS A 64 -7.36 8.01 -8.64
C LYS A 64 -6.65 6.84 -9.32
N ALA A 65 -6.02 5.95 -8.56
CA ALA A 65 -5.38 4.76 -9.13
C ALA A 65 -6.41 3.77 -9.71
N VAL A 66 -7.54 3.58 -9.03
CA VAL A 66 -8.65 2.75 -9.54
C VAL A 66 -9.21 3.34 -10.83
N GLU A 67 -9.55 4.64 -10.84
CA GLU A 67 -10.07 5.33 -12.03
C GLU A 67 -9.09 5.26 -13.21
N ALA A 68 -7.78 5.37 -12.94
CA ALA A 68 -6.75 5.23 -13.96
C ALA A 68 -6.69 3.82 -14.57
N GLU A 69 -6.96 2.76 -13.80
CA GLU A 69 -7.06 1.40 -14.33
C GLU A 69 -8.39 1.15 -15.06
N LEU A 70 -9.49 1.77 -14.62
CA LEU A 70 -10.80 1.67 -15.29
C LEU A 70 -10.80 2.34 -16.67
N ALA A 71 -9.97 3.36 -16.88
CA ALA A 71 -9.81 4.04 -18.16
C ALA A 71 -8.96 3.28 -19.19
N LYS A 72 -8.38 2.13 -18.84
CA LYS A 72 -7.59 1.24 -19.72
C LYS A 72 -8.41 0.06 -20.22
#